data_AF-A0A292PV98-F1
#
_entry.id   AF-A0A292PV98-F1
#
_cell.length_a   1.000
_cell.length_b   1.000
_cell.length_c   1.000
_cell.angle_alpha   90.00
_cell.angle_beta   90.00
_cell.angle_gamma   90.00
#
_symmetry.space_group_name_H-M   'P 1'
#
loop_
_entity.id
_entity.type
_entity.pdbx_description
1 polymer ?
#
loop_
_entity_poly.entity_id
_entity_poly.type
_entity_poly.pdbx_seq_one_letter_code
_entity_poly.pdbx_strand_id
1 'polypeptide(L)'
;LLSQQFCDIQREVDVTESILGTYFITFDRITQQMPSAADLLRLMVFLDRQNIPEEILSQSGLNGMDDPVEFRQAVGRLLAFSLVAIVMREEKTFYELHRLVQLSLQVYYPTKQLKQARAAALRVVSRLFPQGESEQREIGHVYIPHALAVTQDSLGPIAEELCFHMGRYFREKGSYSDAEIQFRRCISLQGKPKDYGREYVSYLALTLQDQGKYEESETMHRRTLEKRKKILGPDHPHTLTSANNLANVLQDQGKYEEAERMHRHTL
;
A
#
# COMPACT_ATOMS: atom_id res chain seq x y z
N LEU A 1 -8.11 -17.21 21.91
CA LEU A 1 -7.15 -18.14 22.56
C LEU A 1 -5.68 -17.69 22.49
N LEU A 2 -5.39 -16.39 22.28
CA LEU A 2 -4.05 -15.81 22.47
C LEU A 2 -4.17 -14.55 23.34
N SER A 3 -4.78 -14.70 24.51
CA SER A 3 -4.86 -13.65 25.54
C SER A 3 -4.56 -14.19 26.94
N GLN A 4 -3.89 -15.35 27.05
CA GLN A 4 -3.39 -15.85 28.33
C GLN A 4 -1.88 -15.62 28.39
N GLN A 5 -1.43 -15.05 29.50
CA GLN A 5 -0.02 -14.99 29.87
C GLN A 5 0.50 -16.42 30.00
N PHE A 6 1.41 -16.80 29.10
CA PHE A 6 2.09 -18.08 29.16
C PHE A 6 3.13 -18.04 30.30
N CYS A 7 2.83 -18.76 31.37
CA CYS A 7 3.79 -19.06 32.43
C CYS A 7 4.69 -20.20 31.97
N ASP A 8 5.90 -19.87 31.47
CA ASP A 8 7.15 -20.67 31.57
C ASP A 8 8.32 -19.95 30.84
N ILE A 9 8.73 -18.81 31.41
CA ILE A 9 9.54 -17.78 30.72
C ILE A 9 11.02 -18.19 30.50
N GLN A 10 11.60 -19.10 31.29
CA GLN A 10 13.06 -19.35 31.20
C GLN A 10 13.47 -20.35 30.10
N ARG A 11 12.67 -21.39 29.82
CA ARG A 11 12.99 -22.33 28.73
C ARG A 11 12.68 -21.78 27.34
N GLU A 12 11.65 -20.94 27.22
CA GLU A 12 11.31 -20.31 25.94
C GLU A 12 12.32 -19.23 25.53
N VAL A 13 12.89 -18.47 26.48
CA VAL A 13 13.92 -17.46 26.17
C VAL A 13 15.19 -18.12 25.61
N ASP A 14 15.69 -19.18 26.25
CA ASP A 14 16.88 -19.92 25.75
C ASP A 14 16.65 -20.57 24.37
N VAL A 15 15.45 -21.12 24.13
CA VAL A 15 15.11 -21.71 22.81
C VAL A 15 14.95 -20.63 21.74
N THR A 16 14.38 -19.48 22.09
CA THR A 16 14.22 -18.35 21.17
C THR A 16 15.58 -17.75 20.81
N GLU A 17 16.48 -17.61 21.78
CA GLU A 17 17.87 -17.19 21.53
C GLU A 17 18.65 -18.19 20.67
N SER A 18 18.46 -19.49 20.88
CA SER A 18 19.09 -20.55 20.07
C SER A 18 18.60 -20.54 18.60
N ILE A 19 17.30 -20.35 18.40
CA ILE A 19 16.70 -20.25 17.06
C ILE A 19 17.17 -18.96 16.35
N LEU A 20 17.17 -17.82 17.06
CA LEU A 20 17.66 -16.55 16.52
C LEU A 20 19.14 -16.64 16.16
N GLY A 21 19.98 -17.23 17.02
CA GLY A 21 21.40 -17.43 16.76
C GLY A 21 21.65 -18.25 15.49
N THR A 22 20.87 -19.31 15.27
CA THR A 22 20.96 -20.14 14.04
C THR A 22 20.59 -19.33 12.79
N TYR A 23 19.54 -18.52 12.86
CA TYR A 23 19.19 -17.63 11.76
C TYR A 23 20.25 -16.56 11.51
N PHE A 24 20.84 -15.97 12.55
CA PHE A 24 21.85 -14.93 12.39
C PHE A 24 23.13 -15.46 11.73
N ILE A 25 23.58 -16.65 12.14
CA ILE A 25 24.70 -17.35 11.46
C ILE A 25 24.37 -17.60 9.98
N THR A 26 23.12 -17.97 9.68
CA THR A 26 22.65 -18.18 8.30
C THR A 26 22.65 -16.87 7.51
N PHE A 27 22.17 -15.77 8.11
CA PHE A 27 22.15 -14.45 7.49
C PHE A 27 23.56 -13.90 7.24
N ASP A 28 24.48 -14.08 8.19
CA ASP A 28 25.90 -13.72 8.02
C ASP A 28 26.52 -14.50 6.86
N ARG A 29 26.28 -15.81 6.80
CA ARG A 29 26.77 -16.67 5.72
C ARG A 29 26.23 -16.24 4.36
N ILE A 30 24.93 -15.93 4.26
CA ILE A 30 24.33 -15.46 3.01
C ILE A 30 24.92 -14.10 2.60
N THR A 31 25.03 -13.17 3.55
CA THR A 31 25.58 -11.83 3.30
C THR A 31 27.01 -11.89 2.77
N GLN A 32 27.84 -12.81 3.27
CA GLN A 32 29.22 -12.99 2.82
C GLN A 32 29.32 -13.71 1.47
N GLN A 33 28.53 -14.76 1.25
CA GLN A 33 28.67 -15.62 0.09
C GLN A 33 27.89 -15.14 -1.13
N MET A 34 26.76 -14.46 -0.91
CA MET A 34 25.87 -14.00 -1.98
C MET A 34 25.11 -12.74 -1.53
N PRO A 35 25.74 -11.56 -1.61
CA PRO A 35 25.14 -10.30 -1.18
C PRO A 35 23.78 -9.99 -1.84
N SER A 36 23.59 -10.39 -3.10
CA SER A 36 22.33 -10.23 -3.83
C SER A 36 21.16 -10.99 -3.18
N ALA A 37 21.40 -12.19 -2.65
CA ALA A 37 20.41 -12.95 -1.89
C ALA A 37 20.07 -12.28 -0.55
N ALA A 38 21.06 -11.70 0.12
CA ALA A 38 20.83 -10.92 1.34
C ALA A 38 19.99 -9.66 1.06
N ASP A 39 20.25 -8.98 -0.06
CA ASP A 39 19.49 -7.80 -0.48
C ASP A 39 18.02 -8.14 -0.80
N LEU A 40 17.76 -9.25 -1.49
CA LEU A 40 16.41 -9.76 -1.69
C LEU A 40 15.71 -10.07 -0.37
N LEU A 41 16.38 -10.82 0.51
CA LEU A 41 15.80 -11.20 1.79
C LEU A 41 15.43 -9.97 2.62
N ARG A 42 16.29 -8.95 2.60
CA ARG A 42 16.07 -7.66 3.27
C ARG A 42 14.92 -6.86 2.64
N LEU A 43 14.71 -6.93 1.33
CA LEU A 43 13.54 -6.35 0.66
C LEU A 43 12.25 -7.04 1.13
N MET A 44 12.24 -8.37 1.16
CA MET A 44 11.09 -9.20 1.52
C MET A 44 10.59 -8.96 2.95
N VAL A 45 11.44 -8.46 3.86
CA VAL A 45 11.06 -8.12 5.26
C VAL A 45 9.84 -7.21 5.32
N PHE A 46 9.69 -6.29 4.38
CA PHE A 46 8.63 -5.27 4.39
C PHE A 46 7.42 -5.60 3.51
N LEU A 47 7.45 -6.75 2.84
CA LEU A 47 6.33 -7.25 2.05
C LEU A 47 5.42 -8.09 2.94
N ASP A 48 4.16 -8.27 2.53
CA ASP A 48 3.38 -9.39 3.07
C ASP A 48 4.13 -10.70 2.86
N ARG A 49 4.17 -11.54 3.87
CA ARG A 49 4.96 -12.77 3.89
C ARG A 49 4.42 -13.85 2.95
N GLN A 50 3.18 -13.73 2.48
CA GLN A 50 2.52 -14.71 1.62
C GLN A 50 2.34 -14.17 0.21
N ASN A 51 2.39 -15.07 -0.77
CA ASN A 51 2.10 -14.79 -2.18
C ASN A 51 2.87 -13.58 -2.75
N ILE A 52 4.15 -13.41 -2.41
CA ILE A 52 5.00 -12.37 -2.97
C ILE A 52 5.20 -12.66 -4.47
N PRO A 53 4.72 -11.81 -5.40
CA PRO A 53 4.90 -12.02 -6.83
C PRO A 53 6.38 -12.00 -7.21
N GLU A 54 6.78 -12.88 -8.11
CA GLU A 54 8.14 -12.90 -8.65
C GLU A 54 8.55 -11.53 -9.20
N GLU A 55 7.63 -10.82 -9.85
CA GLU A 55 7.85 -9.51 -10.45
C GLU A 55 8.29 -8.45 -9.43
N ILE A 56 7.81 -8.53 -8.18
CA ILE A 56 8.27 -7.62 -7.11
C ILE A 56 9.74 -7.86 -6.78
N LEU A 57 10.22 -9.09 -6.90
CA LEU A 57 11.60 -9.46 -6.55
C LEU A 57 12.54 -9.28 -7.75
N SER A 58 12.16 -9.78 -8.92
CA SER A 58 12.96 -9.72 -10.14
C SER A 58 13.06 -8.28 -10.67
N GLN A 59 11.97 -7.53 -10.69
CA GLN A 59 11.97 -6.11 -11.10
C GLN A 59 12.14 -5.18 -9.89
N SER A 60 12.89 -5.60 -8.87
CA SER A 60 13.12 -4.78 -7.67
C SER A 60 14.07 -3.61 -7.93
N GLY A 61 14.89 -3.67 -8.98
CA GLY A 61 15.99 -2.73 -9.23
C GLY A 61 17.13 -2.85 -8.21
N LEU A 62 17.18 -3.96 -7.46
CA LEU A 62 18.37 -4.36 -6.71
C LEU A 62 19.42 -4.90 -7.69
N ASN A 63 20.69 -4.74 -7.34
CA ASN A 63 21.80 -5.13 -8.21
C ASN A 63 21.73 -6.63 -8.56
N GLY A 64 21.78 -6.94 -9.86
CA GLY A 64 21.70 -8.31 -10.38
C GLY A 64 20.30 -8.89 -10.52
N MET A 65 19.24 -8.27 -9.98
CA MET A 65 17.89 -8.88 -10.00
C MET A 65 17.20 -8.80 -11.36
N ASP A 66 17.60 -7.84 -12.18
CA ASP A 66 17.10 -7.72 -13.55
C ASP A 66 17.70 -8.80 -14.49
N ASP A 67 18.81 -9.45 -14.09
CA ASP A 67 19.35 -10.61 -14.80
C ASP A 67 18.68 -11.91 -14.32
N PRO A 68 18.01 -12.68 -15.21
CA PRO A 68 17.27 -13.88 -14.80
C PRO A 68 18.15 -14.98 -14.20
N VAL A 69 19.44 -15.06 -14.56
CA VAL A 69 20.35 -16.08 -14.03
C VAL A 69 20.77 -15.71 -12.62
N GLU A 70 21.20 -14.47 -12.40
CA GLU A 70 21.56 -13.95 -11.08
C GLU A 70 20.36 -13.97 -10.12
N PHE A 71 19.18 -13.57 -10.58
CA PHE A 71 17.93 -13.67 -9.81
C PHE A 71 17.66 -15.10 -9.33
N ARG A 72 17.71 -16.08 -10.25
CA ARG A 72 17.50 -17.50 -9.91
C ARG A 72 18.56 -18.03 -8.95
N GLN A 73 19.82 -17.60 -9.08
CA GLN A 73 20.87 -17.97 -8.13
C GLN A 73 20.61 -17.40 -6.74
N ALA A 74 20.24 -16.13 -6.65
CA ALA A 74 19.95 -15.44 -5.40
C ALA A 74 18.76 -16.09 -4.67
N VAL A 75 17.63 -16.25 -5.36
CA VAL A 75 16.44 -16.93 -4.83
C VAL A 75 16.72 -18.40 -4.50
N GLY A 76 17.44 -19.11 -5.37
CA GLY A 76 17.88 -20.48 -5.16
C GLY A 76 18.69 -20.64 -3.87
N ARG A 77 19.50 -19.64 -3.52
CA ARG A 77 20.24 -19.63 -2.25
C ARG A 77 19.31 -19.51 -1.05
N LEU A 78 18.31 -18.64 -1.12
CA LEU A 78 17.31 -18.48 -0.04
C LEU A 78 16.46 -19.74 0.15
N LEU A 79 16.10 -20.42 -0.94
CA LEU A 79 15.39 -21.70 -0.93
C LEU A 79 16.25 -22.82 -0.32
N ALA A 80 17.54 -22.89 -0.66
CA ALA A 80 18.46 -23.89 -0.12
C ALA A 80 18.61 -23.80 1.41
N PHE A 81 18.47 -22.60 1.98
CA PHE A 81 18.43 -22.38 3.43
C PHE A 81 17.02 -22.47 4.03
N SER A 82 16.00 -22.81 3.24
CA SER A 82 14.60 -22.87 3.66
C SER A 82 14.09 -21.57 4.29
N LEU A 83 14.64 -20.42 3.87
CA LEU A 83 14.20 -19.10 4.36
C LEU A 83 12.94 -18.62 3.64
N VAL A 84 12.84 -19.02 2.37
CA VAL A 84 11.75 -18.69 1.45
C VAL A 84 11.22 -20.00 0.86
N ALA A 85 9.94 -20.05 0.53
CA ALA A 85 9.31 -21.13 -0.23
C ALA A 85 8.76 -20.61 -1.57
N ILE A 86 8.74 -21.48 -2.59
CA ILE A 86 8.06 -21.21 -3.87
C ILE A 86 6.63 -21.77 -3.81
N VAL A 87 5.68 -21.00 -4.30
CA VAL A 87 4.28 -21.39 -4.51
C VAL A 87 3.89 -21.07 -5.95
N MET A 88 3.34 -22.05 -6.68
CA MET A 88 2.84 -21.84 -8.04
C MET A 88 1.32 -21.67 -8.02
N ARG A 89 0.79 -20.64 -8.69
CA ARG A 89 -0.65 -20.45 -8.90
C ARG A 89 -0.89 -19.92 -10.31
N GLU A 90 -1.81 -20.54 -11.05
CA GLU A 90 -2.20 -20.07 -12.40
C GLU A 90 -1.00 -19.78 -13.32
N GLU A 91 -0.04 -20.70 -13.36
CA GLU A 91 1.22 -20.58 -14.13
C GLU A 91 2.15 -19.44 -13.71
N LYS A 92 1.86 -18.74 -12.60
CA LYS A 92 2.71 -17.71 -12.00
C LYS A 92 3.44 -18.21 -10.76
N THR A 93 4.65 -17.70 -10.58
CA THR A 93 5.51 -18.00 -9.43
C THR A 93 5.32 -16.97 -8.33
N PHE A 94 5.10 -17.46 -7.12
CA PHE A 94 5.03 -16.67 -5.90
C PHE A 94 6.05 -17.17 -4.88
N TYR A 95 6.42 -16.29 -3.97
CA TYR A 95 7.33 -16.58 -2.88
C TYR A 95 6.65 -16.36 -1.53
N GLU A 96 6.98 -17.20 -0.56
CA GLU A 96 6.54 -17.03 0.83
C GLU A 96 7.74 -16.92 1.75
N LEU A 97 7.71 -15.92 2.64
CA LEU A 97 8.71 -15.74 3.69
C LEU A 97 8.21 -16.39 4.97
N HIS A 98 9.04 -17.24 5.58
CA HIS A 98 8.66 -17.84 6.86
C HIS A 98 8.53 -16.76 7.95
N ARG A 99 7.45 -16.81 8.76
CA ARG A 99 7.15 -15.75 9.76
C ARG A 99 8.30 -15.52 10.74
N LEU A 100 8.92 -16.60 11.24
CA LEU A 100 10.08 -16.48 12.14
C LEU A 100 11.28 -15.84 11.43
N VAL A 101 11.51 -16.13 10.14
CA VAL A 101 12.58 -15.50 9.37
C VAL A 101 12.34 -14.00 9.26
N GLN A 102 11.11 -13.59 8.92
CA GLN A 102 10.74 -12.17 8.84
C GLN A 102 10.97 -11.42 10.16
N LEU A 103 10.58 -12.01 11.30
CA LEU A 103 10.79 -11.44 12.63
C LEU A 103 12.29 -11.39 12.99
N SER A 104 13.03 -12.46 12.73
CA SER A 104 14.48 -12.52 12.97
C SER A 104 15.23 -11.43 12.20
N LEU A 105 14.84 -11.16 10.95
CA LEU A 105 15.48 -10.12 10.12
C LEU A 105 15.25 -8.70 10.67
N GLN A 106 14.11 -8.45 11.31
CA GLN A 106 13.83 -7.16 11.97
C GLN A 106 14.72 -6.93 13.19
N VAL A 107 15.15 -7.99 13.87
CA VAL A 107 16.09 -7.93 15.00
C VAL A 107 17.54 -7.87 14.50
N TYR A 108 17.86 -8.61 13.44
CA TYR A 108 19.20 -8.72 12.88
C TYR A 108 19.72 -7.42 12.27
N TYR A 109 18.90 -6.71 11.50
CA TYR A 109 19.37 -5.52 10.76
C TYR A 109 19.29 -4.22 11.59
N PRO A 110 20.30 -3.34 11.50
CA PRO A 110 20.24 -2.01 12.09
C PRO A 110 19.08 -1.18 11.53
N THR A 111 18.48 -0.32 12.36
CA THR A 111 17.36 0.56 12.00
C THR A 111 17.60 1.36 10.71
N LYS A 112 18.83 1.82 10.45
CA LYS A 112 19.18 2.56 9.23
C LYS A 112 19.00 1.70 7.98
N GLN A 113 19.44 0.45 8.01
CA GLN A 113 19.32 -0.47 6.88
C GLN A 113 17.86 -0.87 6.67
N LEU A 114 17.11 -1.11 7.75
CA LEU A 114 15.67 -1.38 7.69
C LEU A 114 14.90 -0.22 7.05
N LYS A 115 15.22 1.04 7.39
CA LYS A 115 14.60 2.21 6.73
C LYS A 115 14.90 2.27 5.22
N GLN A 116 16.13 1.97 4.82
CA GLN A 116 16.52 1.95 3.40
C GLN A 116 15.80 0.84 2.64
N ALA A 117 15.73 -0.35 3.22
CA ALA A 117 15.04 -1.50 2.65
C ALA A 117 13.53 -1.26 2.52
N ARG A 118 12.90 -0.66 3.54
CA ARG A 118 11.50 -0.26 3.48
C ARG A 118 11.24 0.74 2.35
N ALA A 119 12.12 1.73 2.19
CA ALA A 119 12.02 2.69 1.09
C ALA A 119 12.20 2.02 -0.28
N ALA A 120 13.06 1.00 -0.40
CA ALA A 120 13.19 0.21 -1.62
C ALA A 120 11.93 -0.60 -1.91
N ALA A 121 11.39 -1.33 -0.93
CA ALA A 121 10.16 -2.09 -1.05
C ALA A 121 8.98 -1.19 -1.46
N LEU A 122 8.84 -0.03 -0.82
CA LEU A 122 7.81 0.95 -1.15
C LEU A 122 7.91 1.42 -2.61
N ARG A 123 9.12 1.73 -3.11
CA ARG A 123 9.32 2.15 -4.50
C ARG A 123 8.91 1.08 -5.49
N VAL A 124 9.31 -0.17 -5.25
CA VAL A 124 9.03 -1.28 -6.16
C VAL A 124 7.54 -1.59 -6.18
N VAL A 125 6.93 -1.74 -5.00
CA VAL A 125 5.49 -1.99 -4.90
C VAL A 125 4.70 -0.86 -5.52
N SER A 126 5.07 0.40 -5.27
CA SER A 126 4.40 1.55 -5.87
C SER A 126 4.50 1.58 -7.40
N ARG A 127 5.68 1.25 -7.95
CA ARG A 127 5.90 1.19 -9.40
C ARG A 127 5.11 0.07 -10.09
N LEU A 128 5.02 -1.09 -9.45
CA LEU A 128 4.37 -2.28 -10.00
C LEU A 128 2.89 -2.40 -9.63
N PHE A 129 2.38 -1.52 -8.76
CA PHE A 129 0.98 -1.54 -8.38
C PHE A 129 0.10 -1.25 -9.61
N PRO A 130 -0.90 -2.09 -9.92
CA PRO A 130 -1.73 -1.91 -11.10
C PRO A 130 -2.48 -0.59 -11.02
N GLN A 131 -2.32 0.26 -12.05
CA GLN A 131 -2.94 1.60 -12.08
C GLN A 131 -4.15 1.69 -13.01
N GLY A 132 -4.23 0.81 -14.02
CA GLY A 132 -5.37 0.74 -14.94
C GLY A 132 -6.52 -0.09 -14.39
N GLU A 133 -7.77 0.30 -14.69
CA GLU A 133 -8.97 -0.42 -14.20
C GLU A 133 -8.98 -1.91 -14.58
N SER A 134 -8.51 -2.25 -15.79
CA SER A 134 -8.44 -3.63 -16.26
C SER A 134 -7.42 -4.45 -15.46
N GLU A 135 -6.22 -3.91 -15.26
CA GLU A 135 -5.14 -4.57 -14.51
C GLU A 135 -5.52 -4.70 -13.03
N GLN A 136 -6.15 -3.67 -12.46
CA GLN A 136 -6.63 -3.70 -11.08
C GLN A 136 -7.67 -4.81 -10.86
N ARG A 137 -8.57 -5.02 -11.83
CA ARG A 137 -9.56 -6.10 -11.74
C ARG A 137 -8.92 -7.47 -11.75
N GLU A 138 -7.88 -7.67 -12.55
CA GLU A 138 -7.21 -8.97 -12.72
C GLU A 138 -6.23 -9.29 -11.59
N ILE A 139 -5.27 -8.40 -11.30
CA ILE A 139 -4.14 -8.70 -10.42
C ILE A 139 -4.05 -7.83 -9.16
N GLY A 140 -4.94 -6.83 -8.99
CA GLY A 140 -4.87 -5.91 -7.86
C GLY A 140 -4.92 -6.61 -6.48
N HIS A 141 -5.71 -7.68 -6.35
CA HIS A 141 -5.84 -8.44 -5.11
C HIS A 141 -4.51 -9.07 -4.65
N VAL A 142 -3.58 -9.35 -5.56
CA VAL A 142 -2.25 -9.89 -5.27
C VAL A 142 -1.34 -8.83 -4.67
N TYR A 143 -1.42 -7.58 -5.15
CA TYR A 143 -0.52 -6.50 -4.72
C TYR A 143 -0.98 -5.79 -3.45
N ILE A 144 -2.27 -5.82 -3.11
CA ILE A 144 -2.84 -5.11 -1.96
C ILE A 144 -2.17 -5.47 -0.62
N PRO A 145 -1.96 -6.75 -0.25
CA PRO A 145 -1.29 -7.10 1.01
C PRO A 145 0.11 -6.49 1.11
N HIS A 146 0.89 -6.53 0.01
CA HIS A 146 2.22 -5.94 -0.03
C HIS A 146 2.17 -4.41 0.04
N ALA A 147 1.21 -3.77 -0.64
CA ALA A 147 1.02 -2.32 -0.60
C ALA A 147 0.65 -1.82 0.81
N LEU A 148 -0.24 -2.54 1.51
CA LEU A 148 -0.57 -2.25 2.91
C LEU A 148 0.65 -2.41 3.83
N ALA A 149 1.42 -3.50 3.66
CA ALA A 149 2.61 -3.77 4.45
C ALA A 149 3.67 -2.66 4.30
N VAL A 150 4.00 -2.28 3.06
CA VAL A 150 5.02 -1.23 2.83
C VAL A 150 4.54 0.15 3.23
N THR A 151 3.24 0.46 3.12
CA THR A 151 2.72 1.79 3.47
C THR A 151 2.58 2.01 4.97
N GLN A 152 2.36 0.99 5.81
CA GLN A 152 2.00 1.10 7.24
C GLN A 152 2.76 2.17 8.06
N ASP A 153 4.09 2.28 7.92
CA ASP A 153 4.94 3.27 8.60
C ASP A 153 5.75 4.13 7.62
N SER A 154 5.35 4.15 6.36
CA SER A 154 6.02 4.93 5.33
C SER A 154 5.42 6.33 5.22
N LEU A 155 6.30 7.30 5.04
CA LEU A 155 5.97 8.71 4.85
C LEU A 155 6.49 9.20 3.48
N GLY A 156 5.93 10.31 3.01
CA GLY A 156 6.37 10.98 1.80
C GLY A 156 5.53 10.65 0.56
N PRO A 157 5.90 11.22 -0.60
CA PRO A 157 5.05 11.26 -1.79
C PRO A 157 4.74 9.89 -2.39
N ILE A 158 5.66 8.93 -2.29
CA ILE A 158 5.44 7.58 -2.82
C ILE A 158 4.39 6.83 -1.99
N ALA A 159 4.41 7.00 -0.67
CA ALA A 159 3.39 6.43 0.20
C ALA A 159 2.04 7.14 0.00
N GLU A 160 2.04 8.46 -0.16
CA GLU A 160 0.85 9.25 -0.51
C GLU A 160 0.17 8.72 -1.78
N GLU A 161 0.93 8.57 -2.86
CA GLU A 161 0.44 8.11 -4.15
C GLU A 161 -0.06 6.66 -4.08
N LEU A 162 0.69 5.76 -3.44
CA LEU A 162 0.26 4.37 -3.30
C LEU A 162 -1.02 4.24 -2.46
N CYS A 163 -1.20 5.06 -1.42
CA CYS A 163 -2.46 5.12 -0.68
C CYS A 163 -3.62 5.57 -1.57
N PHE A 164 -3.40 6.56 -2.45
CA PHE A 164 -4.42 6.99 -3.40
C PHE A 164 -4.85 5.85 -4.35
N HIS A 165 -3.89 5.13 -4.93
CA HIS A 165 -4.18 4.00 -5.82
C HIS A 165 -4.90 2.84 -5.10
N MET A 166 -4.50 2.51 -3.88
CA MET A 166 -5.24 1.54 -3.05
C MET A 166 -6.66 2.02 -2.75
N GLY A 167 -6.84 3.31 -2.46
CA GLY A 167 -8.16 3.89 -2.22
C GLY A 167 -9.08 3.73 -3.43
N ARG A 168 -8.57 4.00 -4.63
CA ARG A 168 -9.31 3.77 -5.89
C ARG A 168 -9.67 2.31 -6.08
N TYR A 169 -8.71 1.40 -5.91
CA TYR A 169 -8.93 -0.04 -5.99
C TYR A 169 -10.06 -0.50 -5.05
N PHE A 170 -10.05 -0.07 -3.78
CA PHE A 170 -11.08 -0.44 -2.82
C PHE A 170 -12.46 0.11 -3.19
N ARG A 171 -12.56 1.34 -3.73
CA ARG A 171 -13.83 1.86 -4.25
C ARG A 171 -14.37 1.02 -5.40
N GLU A 172 -13.53 0.62 -6.34
CA GLU A 172 -13.94 -0.21 -7.47
C GLU A 172 -14.45 -1.59 -7.03
N LYS A 173 -13.92 -2.12 -5.93
CA LYS A 173 -14.40 -3.36 -5.30
C LYS A 173 -15.62 -3.17 -4.38
N GLY A 174 -16.07 -1.94 -4.16
CA GLY A 174 -17.17 -1.60 -3.25
C GLY A 174 -16.78 -1.59 -1.76
N SER A 175 -15.49 -1.76 -1.44
CA SER A 175 -14.96 -1.68 -0.07
C SER A 175 -14.77 -0.22 0.36
N TYR A 176 -15.86 0.53 0.50
CA TYR A 176 -15.78 1.97 0.76
C TYR A 176 -15.10 2.32 2.09
N SER A 177 -15.21 1.47 3.11
CA SER A 177 -14.54 1.69 4.41
C SER A 177 -13.01 1.62 4.29
N ASP A 178 -12.49 0.62 3.56
CA ASP A 178 -11.06 0.51 3.29
C ASP A 178 -10.58 1.68 2.42
N ALA A 179 -11.37 2.05 1.42
CA ALA A 179 -11.08 3.19 0.57
C ALA A 179 -10.95 4.50 1.37
N GLU A 180 -11.87 4.75 2.32
CA GLU A 180 -11.81 5.91 3.20
C GLU A 180 -10.51 5.94 4.02
N ILE A 181 -10.10 4.81 4.60
CA ILE A 181 -8.85 4.70 5.36
C ILE A 181 -7.67 5.15 4.49
N GLN A 182 -7.60 4.64 3.25
CA GLN A 182 -6.50 4.98 2.35
C GLN A 182 -6.54 6.44 1.89
N PHE A 183 -7.70 7.00 1.57
CA PHE A 183 -7.80 8.41 1.18
C PHE A 183 -7.49 9.37 2.33
N ARG A 184 -7.96 9.09 3.55
CA ARG A 184 -7.60 9.89 4.74
C ARG A 184 -6.10 9.83 4.99
N ARG A 185 -5.48 8.64 4.85
CA ARG A 185 -4.04 8.48 4.95
C ARG A 185 -3.29 9.28 3.89
N CYS A 186 -3.69 9.18 2.63
CA CYS A 186 -3.14 9.97 1.51
C CYS A 186 -3.17 11.47 1.84
N ILE A 187 -4.32 12.00 2.28
CA ILE A 187 -4.48 13.41 2.66
C ILE A 187 -3.57 13.78 3.85
N SER A 188 -3.40 12.89 4.84
CA SER A 188 -2.52 13.14 5.99
C SER A 188 -1.03 13.18 5.63
N LEU A 189 -0.64 12.45 4.58
CA LEU A 189 0.74 12.41 4.07
C LEU A 189 1.04 13.59 3.15
N GLN A 190 0.00 14.24 2.64
CA GLN A 190 0.14 15.42 1.81
C GLN A 190 0.76 16.55 2.64
N GLY A 191 1.91 17.05 2.18
CA GLY A 191 2.55 18.24 2.76
C GLY A 191 1.80 19.52 2.39
N LYS A 192 2.44 20.40 1.60
CA LYS A 192 1.75 21.57 1.06
C LYS A 192 0.70 21.13 0.03
N PRO A 193 -0.50 21.74 0.01
CA PRO A 193 -1.51 21.42 -0.99
C PRO A 193 -0.96 21.78 -2.38
N LYS A 194 -0.50 20.76 -3.13
CA LYS A 194 -0.31 20.87 -4.58
C LYS A 194 -1.69 20.91 -5.23
N ASP A 195 -1.79 21.39 -6.46
CA ASP A 195 -3.09 21.48 -7.17
C ASP A 195 -3.80 20.11 -7.26
N TYR A 196 -3.04 19.00 -7.27
CA TYR A 196 -3.53 17.62 -7.19
C TYR A 196 -4.26 17.25 -5.89
N GLY A 197 -4.01 17.96 -4.77
CA GLY A 197 -4.73 17.72 -3.49
C GLY A 197 -6.24 17.95 -3.58
N ARG A 198 -6.71 18.62 -4.63
CA ARG A 198 -8.13 18.83 -4.91
C ARG A 198 -8.82 17.55 -5.38
N GLU A 199 -8.09 16.59 -5.95
CA GLU A 199 -8.65 15.33 -6.44
C GLU A 199 -8.90 14.37 -5.27
N TYR A 200 -7.94 14.20 -4.36
CA TYR A 200 -8.08 13.27 -3.23
C TYR A 200 -9.26 13.60 -2.32
N VAL A 201 -9.47 14.90 -2.03
CA VAL A 201 -10.61 15.36 -1.23
C VAL A 201 -11.93 15.05 -1.94
N SER A 202 -11.97 15.12 -3.27
CA SER A 202 -13.16 14.77 -4.05
C SER A 202 -13.42 13.25 -3.98
N TYR A 203 -12.39 12.42 -4.09
CA TYR A 203 -12.52 10.97 -3.95
C TYR A 203 -12.95 10.54 -2.54
N LEU A 204 -12.42 11.17 -1.49
CA LEU A 204 -12.87 10.93 -0.12
C LEU A 204 -14.33 11.34 0.06
N ALA A 205 -14.73 12.51 -0.44
CA ALA A 205 -16.11 12.98 -0.33
C ALA A 205 -17.10 12.05 -1.06
N LEU A 206 -16.76 11.57 -2.26
CA LEU A 206 -17.55 10.57 -2.97
C LEU A 206 -17.61 9.24 -2.20
N THR A 207 -16.49 8.80 -1.62
CA THR A 207 -16.47 7.58 -0.79
C THR A 207 -17.35 7.70 0.45
N LEU A 208 -17.38 8.87 1.08
CA LEU A 208 -18.25 9.15 2.22
C LEU A 208 -19.72 9.15 1.82
N GLN A 209 -20.06 9.70 0.64
CA GLN A 209 -21.41 9.62 0.07
C GLN A 209 -21.83 8.17 -0.15
N ASP A 210 -20.97 7.35 -0.77
CA ASP A 210 -21.24 5.93 -1.01
C ASP A 210 -21.43 5.12 0.31
N GLN A 211 -20.85 5.59 1.42
CA GLN A 211 -21.06 5.02 2.76
C GLN A 211 -22.30 5.56 3.48
N GLY A 212 -23.04 6.52 2.90
CA GLY A 212 -24.15 7.20 3.56
C GLY A 212 -23.75 8.30 4.56
N LYS A 213 -22.47 8.69 4.61
CA LYS A 213 -21.96 9.79 5.44
C LYS A 213 -22.15 11.15 4.74
N TYR A 214 -23.40 11.47 4.44
CA TYR A 214 -23.74 12.59 3.55
C TYR A 214 -23.35 13.97 4.10
N GLU A 215 -23.45 14.20 5.41
CA GLU A 215 -23.11 15.50 6.01
C GLU A 215 -21.62 15.85 5.90
N GLU A 216 -20.74 14.86 6.13
CA GLU A 216 -19.29 15.03 5.98
C GLU A 216 -18.94 15.24 4.49
N SER A 217 -19.54 14.45 3.60
CA SER A 217 -19.38 14.58 2.15
C SER A 217 -19.80 15.98 1.65
N GLU A 218 -20.97 16.47 2.07
CA GLU A 218 -21.48 17.81 1.71
C GLU A 218 -20.50 18.89 2.14
N THR A 219 -20.01 18.82 3.38
CA THR A 219 -19.05 19.79 3.93
C THR A 219 -17.78 19.84 3.10
N MET A 220 -17.27 18.67 2.68
CA MET A 220 -16.08 18.59 1.83
C MET A 220 -16.33 19.15 0.42
N HIS A 221 -17.47 18.82 -0.19
CA HIS A 221 -17.83 19.31 -1.52
C HIS A 221 -18.06 20.83 -1.54
N ARG A 222 -18.75 21.40 -0.54
CA ARG A 222 -18.91 22.86 -0.41
C ARG A 222 -17.55 23.57 -0.31
N ARG A 223 -16.65 23.09 0.56
CA ARG A 223 -15.30 23.66 0.70
C ARG A 223 -14.50 23.59 -0.61
N THR A 224 -14.64 22.50 -1.35
CA THR A 224 -13.94 22.28 -2.62
C THR A 224 -14.49 23.19 -3.71
N LEU A 225 -15.81 23.30 -3.80
CA LEU A 225 -16.50 24.17 -4.75
C LEU A 225 -16.10 25.64 -4.57
N GLU A 226 -16.13 26.14 -3.34
CA GLU A 226 -15.77 27.54 -3.06
C GLU A 226 -14.31 27.85 -3.41
N LYS A 227 -13.39 26.91 -3.12
CA LYS A 227 -11.99 27.04 -3.55
C LYS A 227 -11.84 27.04 -5.07
N ARG A 228 -12.56 26.16 -5.78
CA ARG A 228 -12.49 26.08 -7.26
C ARG A 228 -13.09 27.32 -7.91
N LYS A 229 -14.24 27.83 -7.44
CA LYS A 229 -14.80 29.12 -7.88
C LYS A 229 -13.80 30.26 -7.75
N LYS A 230 -13.11 30.36 -6.60
CA LYS A 230 -12.13 31.43 -6.35
C LYS A 230 -10.89 31.36 -7.25
N ILE A 231 -10.43 30.16 -7.59
CA ILE A 231 -9.14 29.97 -8.28
C ILE A 231 -9.34 29.84 -9.81
N LEU A 232 -10.39 29.14 -10.23
CA LEU A 232 -10.62 28.80 -11.64
C LEU A 232 -11.79 29.59 -12.25
N GLY A 233 -12.62 30.22 -11.43
CA GLY A 233 -13.88 30.84 -11.84
C GLY A 233 -15.08 29.87 -11.77
N PRO A 234 -16.31 30.42 -11.82
CA PRO A 234 -17.55 29.66 -11.72
C PRO A 234 -17.77 28.70 -12.90
N ASP A 235 -17.42 29.12 -14.12
CA ASP A 235 -17.74 28.38 -15.36
C ASP A 235 -16.66 27.35 -15.76
N HIS A 236 -15.58 27.24 -14.99
CA HIS A 236 -14.52 26.29 -15.29
C HIS A 236 -15.02 24.84 -15.15
N PRO A 237 -14.68 23.91 -16.08
CA PRO A 237 -15.18 22.53 -16.04
C PRO A 237 -15.04 21.83 -14.68
N HIS A 238 -13.87 21.94 -14.03
CA HIS A 238 -13.67 21.39 -12.68
C HIS A 238 -14.53 22.03 -11.58
N THR A 239 -14.89 23.31 -11.70
CA THR A 239 -15.81 23.97 -10.77
C THR A 239 -17.22 23.40 -10.96
N LEU A 240 -17.66 23.25 -12.22
CA LEU A 240 -18.94 22.64 -12.58
C LEU A 240 -19.03 21.19 -12.09
N THR A 241 -17.97 20.38 -12.26
CA THR A 241 -17.92 19.02 -11.70
C THR A 241 -18.09 19.01 -10.18
N SER A 242 -17.48 19.95 -9.45
CA SER A 242 -17.67 20.05 -8.00
C SER A 242 -19.08 20.45 -7.60
N ALA A 243 -19.72 21.34 -8.36
CA ALA A 243 -21.10 21.74 -8.13
C ALA A 243 -22.07 20.58 -8.40
N ASN A 244 -21.83 19.80 -9.46
CA ASN A 244 -22.61 18.60 -9.75
C ASN A 244 -22.48 17.54 -8.63
N ASN A 245 -21.26 17.29 -8.15
CA ASN A 245 -21.06 16.34 -7.03
C ASN A 245 -21.75 16.80 -5.75
N LEU A 246 -21.73 18.11 -5.45
CA LEU A 246 -22.45 18.65 -4.31
C LEU A 246 -23.97 18.48 -4.48
N ALA A 247 -24.51 18.72 -5.68
CA ALA A 247 -25.92 18.52 -5.97
C ALA A 247 -26.36 17.07 -5.76
N ASN A 248 -25.55 16.10 -6.19
CA ASN A 248 -25.82 14.67 -5.94
C ASN A 248 -25.91 14.37 -4.44
N VAL A 249 -24.97 14.86 -3.63
CA VAL A 249 -25.00 14.64 -2.17
C VAL A 249 -26.23 15.28 -1.53
N LEU A 250 -26.64 16.45 -1.98
CA LEU A 250 -27.87 17.09 -1.49
C LEU A 250 -29.13 16.30 -1.89
N GLN A 251 -29.16 15.74 -3.10
CA GLN A 251 -30.23 14.87 -3.55
C GLN A 251 -30.34 13.63 -2.65
N ASP A 252 -29.22 13.00 -2.32
CA ASP A 252 -29.19 11.83 -1.42
C ASP A 252 -29.67 12.17 0.01
N GLN A 253 -29.49 13.42 0.45
CA GLN A 253 -30.04 13.94 1.71
C GLN A 253 -31.52 14.35 1.63
N GLY A 254 -32.15 14.30 0.45
CA GLY A 254 -33.51 14.77 0.24
C GLY A 254 -33.66 16.30 0.11
N LYS A 255 -32.56 17.05 -0.05
CA LYS A 255 -32.54 18.51 -0.24
C LYS A 255 -32.73 18.88 -1.73
N TYR A 256 -33.83 18.41 -2.31
CA TYR A 256 -34.07 18.45 -3.77
C TYR A 256 -34.09 19.88 -4.36
N GLU A 257 -34.66 20.86 -3.67
CA GLU A 257 -34.74 22.24 -4.15
C GLU A 257 -33.35 22.90 -4.29
N GLU A 258 -32.42 22.58 -3.40
CA GLU A 258 -31.05 23.09 -3.49
C GLU A 258 -30.23 22.33 -4.55
N ALA A 259 -30.42 21.01 -4.63
CA ALA A 259 -29.81 20.18 -5.68
C ALA A 259 -30.22 20.64 -7.08
N GLU A 260 -31.52 20.89 -7.30
CA GLU A 260 -32.05 21.36 -8.59
C GLU A 260 -31.45 22.70 -9.00
N ARG A 261 -31.38 23.66 -8.06
CA ARG A 261 -30.75 24.98 -8.33
C ARG A 261 -29.30 24.83 -8.78
N MET A 262 -28.56 23.91 -8.19
CA MET A 262 -27.18 23.66 -8.60
C MET A 262 -27.08 22.96 -9.95
N HIS A 263 -27.88 21.93 -10.21
CA HIS A 263 -27.88 21.25 -11.51
C HIS A 263 -28.20 22.21 -12.66
N ARG A 264 -29.19 23.10 -12.48
CA ARG A 264 -29.54 24.13 -13.47
C ARG A 264 -28.40 25.12 -13.75
N HIS A 265 -27.48 25.32 -12.80
CA HIS A 265 -26.32 26.19 -12.97
C HIS A 265 -25.12 25.47 -13.59
N THR A 266 -25.12 24.14 -13.63
CA THR A 266 -24.04 23.31 -14.19
C THR A 266 -24.30 22.76 -15.59
N LEU A 267 -25.52 22.92 -16.11
CA LEU A 267 -25.96 22.55 -17.47
C LEU A 267 -25.79 23.73 -18.42
#